data_AF-A0A103YH06-F1
#
_entry.id   AF-A0A103YH06-F1
#
_cell.length_a   1.000
_cell.length_b   1.000
_cell.length_c   1.000
_cell.angle_alpha   90.00
_cell.angle_beta   90.00
_cell.angle_gamma   90.00
#
_symmetry.space_group_name_H-M   'P 1'
#
loop_
_entity.id
_entity.type
_entity.pdbx_description
1 polymer ?
#
loop_
_entity_poly.entity_id
_entity_poly.type
_entity_poly.pdbx_seq_one_letter_code
_entity_poly.pdbx_strand_id
1 'polypeptide(L)'
;MVNDPVLRTHKPLSVELGPGILGNIFDGFQRPLKTIAKRSGDVYIPRGVSVPALDKDILWEFQPKKLGKGDLVTGGDLYATVFENSLVEHHIALPPDTMGNITYVAPPGQYSLKDAVLELEFQGVKKKFTMLQTWPVRTPRPVASKLAADTPLLTG
;
A
#
# COMPACT_ATOMS: atom_id res chain seq x y z
N MET A 1 -19.33 21.66 -17.97
CA MET A 1 -20.35 22.71 -18.23
C MET A 1 -21.23 22.83 -17.00
N VAL A 2 -22.06 23.88 -16.91
CA VAL A 2 -23.13 23.92 -15.92
C VAL A 2 -24.02 22.68 -16.16
N ASN A 3 -24.28 21.87 -15.12
CA ASN A 3 -24.98 20.57 -15.14
C ASN A 3 -24.14 19.30 -15.43
N ASP A 4 -22.80 19.35 -15.45
CA ASP A 4 -22.02 18.11 -15.49
C ASP A 4 -22.26 17.26 -14.22
N PRO A 5 -22.42 15.94 -14.34
CA PRO A 5 -22.70 15.07 -13.21
C PRO A 5 -21.49 15.00 -12.27
N VAL A 6 -21.72 15.27 -10.98
CA VAL A 6 -20.69 15.16 -9.93
C VAL A 6 -20.94 13.91 -9.10
N LEU A 7 -20.04 12.93 -9.21
CA LEU A 7 -20.06 11.72 -8.40
C LEU A 7 -19.23 11.93 -7.12
N ARG A 8 -19.85 11.69 -5.97
CA ARG A 8 -19.18 11.76 -4.66
C ARG A 8 -18.59 10.40 -4.32
N THR A 9 -17.28 10.35 -4.05
CA THR A 9 -16.58 9.12 -3.66
C THR A 9 -16.81 8.72 -2.20
N HIS A 10 -17.39 9.62 -1.39
CA HIS A 10 -17.62 9.46 0.06
C HIS A 10 -16.36 9.10 0.87
N LYS A 11 -15.18 9.32 0.30
CA LYS A 11 -13.88 9.07 0.94
C LYS A 11 -12.99 10.30 0.76
N PRO A 12 -12.14 10.61 1.74
CA PRO A 12 -11.14 11.66 1.57
C PRO A 12 -10.15 11.29 0.47
N LEU A 13 -9.46 12.29 -0.07
CA LEU A 13 -8.32 12.05 -0.94
C LEU A 13 -7.30 11.16 -0.22
N SER A 14 -6.98 10.04 -0.86
CA SER A 14 -6.15 8.98 -0.28
C SER A 14 -5.13 8.50 -1.29
N VAL A 15 -4.03 7.94 -0.80
CA VAL A 15 -2.96 7.35 -1.59
C VAL A 15 -2.89 5.83 -1.38
N GLU A 16 -2.46 5.12 -2.41
CA GLU A 16 -2.13 3.70 -2.34
C GLU A 16 -0.69 3.53 -1.80
N LEU A 17 -0.52 2.74 -0.74
CA LEU A 17 0.78 2.42 -0.16
C LEU A 17 1.03 0.91 -0.30
N GLY A 18 2.17 0.53 -0.87
CA GLY A 18 2.56 -0.86 -1.05
C GLY A 18 3.77 -0.99 -1.98
N PRO A 19 4.18 -2.22 -2.32
CA PRO A 19 5.25 -2.46 -3.28
C PRO A 19 4.96 -1.85 -4.66
N GLY A 20 5.96 -1.25 -5.29
CA GLY A 20 5.87 -0.58 -6.59
C GLY A 20 5.86 0.95 -6.52
N ILE A 21 6.17 1.56 -5.39
CA ILE A 21 6.37 3.01 -5.26
C ILE A 21 7.80 3.40 -5.67
N LEU A 22 8.81 2.65 -5.23
CA LEU A 22 10.21 2.94 -5.48
C LEU A 22 10.52 2.76 -6.97
N GLY A 23 11.22 3.75 -7.54
CA GLY A 23 11.53 3.79 -8.97
C GLY A 23 10.40 4.29 -9.87
N ASN A 24 9.21 4.57 -9.31
CA ASN A 24 8.12 5.21 -10.03
C ASN A 24 8.13 6.74 -9.86
N ILE A 25 7.60 7.43 -10.87
CA ILE A 25 7.42 8.88 -10.88
C ILE A 25 5.93 9.18 -10.91
N PHE A 26 5.47 9.92 -9.91
CA PHE A 26 4.07 10.26 -9.71
C PHE A 26 3.82 11.76 -9.89
N ASP A 27 2.59 12.11 -10.27
CA ASP A 27 2.10 13.49 -10.17
C ASP A 27 1.56 13.82 -8.76
N GLY A 28 1.01 15.02 -8.58
CA GLY A 28 0.45 15.48 -7.29
C GLY A 28 -0.78 14.71 -6.78
N PHE A 29 -1.36 13.80 -7.58
CA PHE A 29 -2.47 12.94 -7.18
C PHE A 29 -2.08 11.46 -7.17
N GLN A 30 -0.77 11.15 -7.18
CA GLN A 30 -0.22 9.81 -7.20
C GLN A 30 -0.51 8.99 -8.47
N ARG A 31 -0.62 9.66 -9.63
CA ARG A 31 -0.76 8.95 -10.92
C ARG A 31 0.63 8.72 -11.55
N PRO A 32 0.97 7.49 -11.98
CA PRO A 32 2.27 7.19 -12.56
C PRO A 32 2.44 7.82 -13.94
N LEU A 33 3.39 8.75 -14.08
CA LEU A 33 3.61 9.52 -15.30
C LEU A 33 4.02 8.64 -16.49
N LYS A 34 4.85 7.62 -16.24
CA LYS A 34 5.28 6.66 -17.26
C LYS A 34 4.10 5.87 -17.84
N THR A 35 3.16 5.46 -17.00
CA THR A 35 1.95 4.73 -17.41
C THR A 35 1.00 5.64 -18.18
N ILE A 36 0.85 6.89 -17.75
CA ILE A 36 0.07 7.90 -18.48
C ILE A 36 0.66 8.08 -19.89
N ALA A 37 1.96 8.36 -20.00
CA ALA A 37 2.63 8.60 -21.28
C ALA A 37 2.51 7.40 -22.24
N LYS A 38 2.69 6.18 -21.74
CA LYS A 38 2.50 4.96 -22.53
C LYS A 38 1.07 4.79 -23.03
N ARG A 39 0.07 5.17 -22.21
CA ARG A 39 -1.35 5.00 -22.54
C ARG A 39 -1.89 6.13 -23.42
N SER A 40 -1.42 7.36 -23.24
CA SER A 40 -1.81 8.50 -24.07
C SER A 40 -1.08 8.49 -25.42
N GLY A 41 0.13 7.95 -25.48
CA GLY A 41 0.99 8.03 -26.68
C GLY A 41 1.42 9.46 -26.99
N ASP A 42 1.32 10.37 -26.02
CA ASP A 42 1.54 11.81 -26.18
C ASP A 42 2.37 12.35 -25.00
N VAL A 43 3.08 13.45 -25.23
CA VAL A 43 3.84 14.20 -24.22
C VAL A 43 2.94 14.97 -23.27
N TYR A 44 1.68 15.23 -23.66
CA TYR A 44 0.69 15.91 -22.83
C TYR A 44 -0.15 14.93 -22.00
N ILE A 45 -0.55 15.37 -20.81
CA ILE A 45 -1.43 14.61 -19.91
C ILE A 45 -2.90 14.90 -20.28
N PRO A 46 -3.68 13.89 -20.73
CA PRO A 46 -5.09 14.10 -21.05
C PRO A 46 -5.90 14.51 -19.83
N ARG A 47 -6.85 15.43 -20.01
CA ARG A 47 -7.79 15.80 -18.94
C ARG A 47 -8.66 14.60 -18.56
N GLY A 48 -8.81 14.36 -17.26
CA GLY A 48 -9.62 13.26 -16.74
C GLY A 48 -8.96 11.87 -16.84
N VAL A 49 -7.66 11.78 -17.17
CA VAL A 49 -6.98 10.48 -17.18
C VAL A 49 -6.99 9.86 -15.78
N SER A 50 -7.48 8.62 -15.73
CA SER A 50 -7.52 7.78 -14.54
C SER A 50 -6.74 6.50 -14.83
N VAL A 51 -5.66 6.31 -14.08
CA VAL A 51 -4.80 5.12 -14.11
C VAL A 51 -4.57 4.67 -12.66
N PRO A 52 -4.41 3.36 -12.40
CA PRO A 52 -4.00 2.87 -11.09
C PRO A 52 -2.70 3.54 -10.64
N ALA A 53 -2.57 3.82 -9.33
CA ALA A 53 -1.33 4.39 -8.80
C ALA A 53 -0.20 3.35 -8.88
N LEU A 54 -0.45 2.16 -8.34
CA LEU A 54 0.48 1.04 -8.42
C LEU A 54 0.03 0.04 -9.48
N ASP A 55 1.00 -0.62 -10.12
CA ASP A 55 0.73 -1.66 -11.09
C ASP A 55 0.26 -2.93 -10.36
N LYS A 56 -0.97 -3.35 -10.67
CA LYS A 56 -1.66 -4.45 -10.00
C LYS A 56 -1.49 -5.79 -10.73
N ASP A 57 -0.72 -5.80 -11.82
CA ASP A 57 -0.45 -6.99 -12.62
C ASP A 57 0.98 -7.49 -12.41
N ILE A 58 1.86 -6.68 -11.78
CA ILE A 58 3.18 -7.11 -11.30
C ILE A 58 3.00 -8.11 -10.16
N LEU A 59 3.71 -9.23 -10.28
CA LEU A 59 3.86 -10.22 -9.23
C LEU A 59 5.08 -9.90 -8.38
N TRP A 60 4.90 -9.99 -7.07
CA TRP A 60 5.90 -9.72 -6.06
C TRP A 60 6.21 -10.98 -5.28
N GLU A 61 7.49 -11.20 -5.00
CA GLU A 61 7.92 -12.30 -4.15
C GLU A 61 7.59 -11.98 -2.69
N PHE A 62 6.51 -12.58 -2.21
CA PHE A 62 6.01 -12.45 -0.85
C PHE A 62 6.74 -13.43 0.07
N GLN A 63 7.34 -12.88 1.13
CA GLN A 63 7.96 -13.67 2.18
C GLN A 63 7.26 -13.39 3.52
N PRO A 64 6.38 -14.28 4.00
CA PRO A 64 5.72 -14.11 5.29
C PRO A 64 6.75 -14.14 6.43
N LYS A 65 6.56 -13.30 7.46
CA LYS A 65 7.33 -13.39 8.70
C LYS A 65 6.93 -14.64 9.48
N LYS A 66 7.65 -14.93 10.58
CA LYS A 66 7.35 -16.03 11.51
C LYS A 66 6.06 -15.73 12.31
N LEU A 67 4.93 -15.73 11.61
CA LEU A 67 3.58 -15.58 12.15
C LEU A 67 2.74 -16.74 11.62
N GLY A 68 2.01 -17.38 12.53
CA GLY A 68 1.19 -18.56 12.26
C GLY A 68 -0.29 -18.31 12.50
N LYS A 69 -1.08 -19.32 12.14
CA LYS A 69 -2.52 -19.34 12.46
C LYS A 69 -2.71 -19.38 13.98
N GLY A 70 -3.51 -18.44 14.49
CA GLY A 70 -3.80 -18.28 15.92
C GLY A 70 -3.00 -17.18 16.61
N ASP A 71 -1.97 -16.63 15.97
CA ASP A 71 -1.19 -15.54 16.55
C ASP A 71 -2.02 -14.24 16.60
N LEU A 72 -1.83 -13.48 17.67
CA LEU A 72 -2.42 -12.17 17.87
C LEU A 72 -1.56 -11.11 17.19
N VAL A 73 -2.18 -10.29 16.35
CA VAL A 73 -1.53 -9.16 15.68
C VAL A 73 -2.35 -7.90 15.81
N THR A 74 -1.67 -6.75 15.77
CA THR A 74 -2.26 -5.42 15.84
C THR A 74 -1.74 -4.52 14.71
N GLY A 75 -2.41 -3.38 14.54
CA GLY A 75 -2.06 -2.40 13.52
C GLY A 75 -0.62 -1.91 13.67
N GLY A 76 0.10 -1.88 12.55
CA GLY A 76 1.53 -1.57 12.52
C GLY A 76 2.45 -2.79 12.56
N ASP A 77 1.95 -3.97 12.95
CA ASP A 77 2.75 -5.19 12.95
C ASP A 77 3.16 -5.58 11.53
N LEU A 78 4.42 -5.99 11.39
CA LEU A 78 4.99 -6.42 10.12
C LEU A 78 4.69 -7.91 9.92
N TYR A 79 3.91 -8.24 8.90
CA TYR A 79 3.53 -9.63 8.65
C TYR A 79 4.25 -10.27 7.47
N ALA A 80 4.88 -9.46 6.59
CA ALA A 80 5.64 -9.97 5.47
C ALA A 80 6.71 -8.98 5.00
N THR A 81 7.57 -9.43 4.11
CA THR A 81 8.56 -8.63 3.40
C THR A 81 8.53 -8.98 1.91
N VAL A 82 8.76 -7.99 1.07
CA VAL A 82 8.81 -8.08 -0.39
C VAL A 82 10.05 -7.35 -0.88
N PHE A 83 10.75 -7.90 -1.86
CA PHE A 83 11.87 -7.20 -2.50
C PHE A 83 11.35 -6.30 -3.62
N GLU A 84 11.41 -4.99 -3.40
CA GLU A 84 10.95 -4.01 -4.40
C GLU A 84 12.02 -3.68 -5.44
N ASN A 85 13.28 -3.70 -5.01
CA ASN A 85 14.46 -3.61 -5.85
C ASN A 85 15.62 -4.38 -5.18
N SER A 86 16.79 -4.39 -5.81
CA SER A 86 17.96 -5.13 -5.30
C SER A 86 18.58 -4.56 -4.02
N LEU A 87 18.14 -3.39 -3.54
CA LEU A 87 18.70 -2.72 -2.37
C LEU A 87 17.73 -2.67 -1.18
N VAL A 88 16.43 -2.54 -1.44
CA VAL A 88 15.44 -2.21 -0.40
C VAL A 88 14.44 -3.36 -0.23
N GLU A 89 14.41 -3.88 0.98
CA GLU A 89 13.34 -4.72 1.49
C GLU A 89 12.13 -3.87 1.87
N HIS A 90 11.00 -4.13 1.23
CA HIS A 90 9.73 -3.49 1.54
C HIS A 90 8.99 -4.31 2.60
N HIS A 91 8.92 -3.80 3.83
CA HIS A 91 8.17 -4.46 4.89
C HIS A 91 6.67 -4.15 4.78
N ILE A 92 5.85 -5.20 4.76
CA ILE A 92 4.41 -5.08 4.69
C ILE A 92 3.85 -5.04 6.11
N ALA A 93 3.26 -3.90 6.47
CA ALA A 93 2.66 -3.63 7.76
C ALA A 93 1.15 -3.80 7.72
N LEU A 94 0.57 -4.24 8.84
CA LEU A 94 -0.87 -4.30 9.01
C LEU A 94 -1.45 -2.88 9.16
N PRO A 95 -2.61 -2.56 8.55
CA PRO A 95 -3.24 -1.26 8.72
C PRO A 95 -3.51 -0.90 10.19
N PRO A 96 -3.34 0.37 10.61
CA PRO A 96 -3.42 0.76 12.02
C PRO A 96 -4.72 0.41 12.76
N ASP A 97 -5.88 0.48 12.11
CA ASP A 97 -7.19 0.27 12.73
C ASP A 97 -7.63 -1.20 12.73
N THR A 98 -6.67 -2.12 12.82
CA THR A 98 -6.93 -3.55 12.70
C THR A 98 -6.23 -4.33 13.80
N MET A 99 -6.93 -5.35 14.29
CA MET A 99 -6.42 -6.26 15.29
C MET A 99 -7.18 -7.57 15.16
N GLY A 100 -6.60 -8.66 15.63
CA GLY A 100 -7.28 -9.96 15.67
C GLY A 100 -6.31 -11.13 15.65
N ASN A 101 -6.90 -12.32 15.56
CA ASN A 101 -6.16 -13.56 15.41
C ASN A 101 -5.98 -13.86 13.94
N ILE A 102 -4.78 -14.31 13.57
CA ILE A 102 -4.51 -14.78 12.21
C ILE A 102 -5.29 -16.07 11.94
N THR A 103 -6.16 -16.05 10.91
CA THR A 103 -6.86 -17.26 10.45
C THR A 103 -6.17 -17.90 9.26
N TYR A 104 -5.50 -17.10 8.44
CA TYR A 104 -4.77 -17.54 7.26
C TYR A 104 -3.62 -16.58 6.95
N VAL A 105 -2.48 -17.13 6.56
CA VAL A 105 -1.35 -16.42 5.95
C VAL A 105 -0.99 -17.16 4.67
N ALA A 106 -0.78 -16.42 3.59
CA ALA A 106 -0.32 -17.00 2.35
C ALA A 106 1.10 -17.60 2.51
N PRO A 107 1.39 -18.75 1.89
CA PRO A 107 2.75 -19.29 1.86
C PRO A 107 3.69 -18.36 1.07
N PRO A 108 5.01 -18.53 1.20
CA PRO A 108 5.97 -17.83 0.35
C PRO A 108 5.68 -18.09 -1.13
N GLY A 109 5.69 -17.05 -1.96
CA GLY A 109 5.32 -17.18 -3.37
C GLY A 109 5.19 -15.85 -4.10
N GLN A 110 4.71 -15.91 -5.35
CA GLN A 110 4.51 -14.75 -6.21
C GLN A 110 3.04 -14.30 -6.14
N TYR A 111 2.80 -13.07 -5.68
CA TYR A 111 1.46 -12.51 -5.50
C TYR A 111 1.34 -11.12 -6.11
N SER A 112 0.17 -10.79 -6.64
CA SER A 112 -0.16 -9.45 -7.08
C SER A 112 -0.65 -8.58 -5.91
N LEU A 113 -0.72 -7.27 -6.13
CA LEU A 113 -1.32 -6.33 -5.15
C LEU A 113 -2.82 -6.55 -4.92
N LYS A 114 -3.50 -7.37 -5.75
CA LYS A 114 -4.92 -7.71 -5.60
C LYS A 114 -5.13 -8.93 -4.70
N ASP A 115 -4.09 -9.74 -4.50
CA ASP A 115 -4.20 -11.02 -3.82
C ASP A 115 -4.25 -10.84 -2.30
N ALA A 116 -5.21 -11.52 -1.68
CA ALA A 116 -5.31 -11.56 -0.23
C ALA A 116 -4.24 -12.48 0.34
N VAL A 117 -3.26 -11.90 1.03
CA VAL A 117 -2.11 -12.61 1.61
C VAL A 117 -2.26 -12.88 3.10
N LEU A 118 -3.24 -12.25 3.75
CA LEU A 118 -3.49 -12.39 5.18
C LEU A 118 -5.00 -12.30 5.45
N GLU A 119 -5.50 -13.16 6.33
CA GLU A 119 -6.85 -13.05 6.89
C GLU A 119 -6.78 -13.03 8.41
N LEU A 120 -7.53 -12.09 9.00
CA LEU A 120 -7.67 -11.95 10.45
C LEU A 120 -9.13 -12.15 10.85
N GLU A 121 -9.33 -12.68 12.06
CA GLU A 121 -10.63 -12.78 12.70
C GLU A 121 -10.61 -12.01 14.02
N PHE A 122 -11.61 -11.14 14.18
CA PHE A 122 -11.85 -10.41 15.42
C PHE A 122 -13.34 -10.39 15.71
N GLN A 123 -13.73 -10.90 16.89
CA GLN A 123 -15.13 -10.96 17.33
C GLN A 123 -16.09 -11.59 16.29
N GLY A 124 -15.64 -12.66 15.61
CA GLY A 124 -16.42 -13.36 14.58
C GLY A 124 -16.45 -12.66 13.20
N VAL A 125 -15.83 -11.49 13.05
CA VAL A 125 -15.69 -10.80 11.77
C VAL A 125 -14.34 -11.13 11.14
N LYS A 126 -14.38 -11.73 9.95
CA LYS A 126 -13.18 -12.01 9.15
C LYS A 126 -12.87 -10.86 8.20
N LYS A 127 -11.63 -10.39 8.21
CA LYS A 127 -11.11 -9.35 7.31
C LYS A 127 -9.93 -9.88 6.53
N LYS A 128 -9.91 -9.59 5.22
CA LYS A 128 -8.83 -9.96 4.31
C LYS A 128 -7.93 -8.75 4.06
N PHE A 129 -6.64 -9.00 3.97
CA PHE A 129 -5.62 -7.99 3.75
C PHE A 129 -4.75 -8.39 2.55
N THR A 130 -4.42 -7.38 1.76
CA THR A 130 -3.48 -7.49 0.62
C THR A 130 -2.17 -6.78 1.00
N MET A 131 -1.19 -6.85 0.11
CA MET A 131 0.05 -6.06 0.24
C MET A 131 -0.15 -4.56 0.01
N LEU A 132 -1.35 -4.15 -0.43
CA LEU A 132 -1.73 -2.78 -0.73
C LEU A 132 -2.66 -2.24 0.37
N GLN A 133 -2.34 -1.03 0.86
CA GLN A 133 -3.21 -0.29 1.76
C GLN A 133 -3.56 1.08 1.15
N THR A 134 -4.68 1.66 1.58
CA THR A 134 -5.09 3.02 1.20
C THR A 134 -5.04 3.92 2.42
N TRP A 135 -4.44 5.10 2.29
CA TRP A 135 -4.26 6.01 3.42
C TRP A 135 -4.65 7.46 3.09
N PRO A 136 -5.45 8.15 3.93
CA PRO A 136 -5.83 9.54 3.70
C PRO A 136 -4.62 10.49 3.72
N VAL A 137 -4.46 11.35 2.71
CA VAL A 137 -3.26 12.21 2.59
C VAL A 137 -3.18 13.30 3.66
N ARG A 138 -4.32 13.65 4.27
CA ARG A 138 -4.41 14.68 5.32
C ARG A 138 -4.31 14.12 6.74
N THR A 139 -4.16 12.80 6.88
CA THR A 139 -3.99 12.15 8.17
C THR A 139 -2.58 11.58 8.23
N PRO A 140 -1.70 12.05 9.14
CA PRO A 140 -0.38 11.44 9.28
C PRO A 140 -0.51 9.97 9.72
N ARG A 141 0.42 9.11 9.30
CA ARG A 141 0.43 7.72 9.77
C ARG A 141 0.71 7.69 11.28
N PRO A 142 -0.02 6.88 12.06
CA PRO A 142 0.19 6.79 13.49
C PRO A 142 1.55 6.18 13.81
N VAL A 143 2.11 6.57 14.95
CA VAL A 143 3.40 6.09 15.48
C VAL A 143 3.23 5.75 16.95
N ALA A 144 4.01 4.80 17.45
CA ALA A 144 3.94 4.36 18.85
C ALA A 144 4.40 5.47 19.83
N SER A 145 5.47 6.18 19.49
CA SER A 145 5.98 7.30 20.27
C SER A 145 6.77 8.26 19.39
N LYS A 146 6.88 9.52 19.84
CA LYS A 146 7.73 10.54 19.20
C LYS A 146 9.01 10.68 20.00
N LEU A 147 10.14 10.29 19.41
CA LEU A 147 11.46 10.38 20.03
C LEU A 147 12.15 11.70 19.67
N ALA A 148 13.04 12.17 20.54
CA ALA A 148 13.96 13.24 20.19
C ALA A 148 15.04 12.68 19.26
N ALA A 149 15.38 13.42 18.19
CA ALA A 149 16.43 13.01 17.27
C ALA A 149 17.81 13.34 17.86
N ASP A 150 18.60 12.32 18.13
CA ASP A 150 19.96 12.40 18.67
C ASP A 150 21.04 11.92 17.67
N THR A 151 20.61 11.27 16.58
CA THR A 151 21.49 10.75 15.54
C THR A 151 21.61 11.75 14.38
N PRO A 152 22.83 12.20 14.01
CA PRO A 152 23.00 13.15 12.92
C PRO A 152 22.76 12.51 11.55
N LEU A 153 22.17 13.28 10.63
CA LEU A 153 22.08 12.92 9.21
C LEU A 153 23.33 13.46 8.49
N LEU A 154 24.21 12.57 8.03
CA LEU A 154 25.43 12.94 7.31
C LEU A 154 25.08 13.45 5.91
N THR A 155 25.49 14.68 5.60
CA THR A 155 25.22 15.34 4.31
C THR A 155 26.40 15.32 3.34
N GLY A 156 27.53 14.74 3.75
CA GLY A 156 28.82 14.84 3.05
C GLY A 156 29.78 15.74 3.79
#